data_AF-A0A2K3YW41-F1
#
_entry.id   AF-A0A2K3YW41-F1
#
_cell.length_a   1.000
_cell.length_b   1.000
_cell.length_c   1.000
_cell.angle_alpha   90.00
_cell.angle_beta   90.00
_cell.angle_gamma   90.00
#
_symmetry.space_group_name_H-M   'P 1'
#
loop_
_entity.id
_entity.type
_entity.pdbx_description
1 polymer ?
#
loop_
_entity_poly.entity_id
_entity_poly.type
_entity_poly.pdbx_seq_one_letter_code
_entity_poly.pdbx_strand_id
1 'polypeptide(L)'
;MRLKHNILSVCIILFLTFCFVWYILNSLPTEEIYNIQKLLNSDGIRAYAFFSLLLLLLLVAVIFLYNFLFILIRLVSKSVFNINNDNNIAIVNYIFLATLGFSLLINTLLGIWSNTLMYFIFNPATVFGVLCITVYLWRKLNGLNINHIIYIILLYAWLVLINAFLQEGFFNG
;
A
#
# COMPACT_ATOMS: atom_id res chain seq x y z
N MET A 1 20.15 5.82 -14.18
CA MET A 1 19.51 5.27 -12.97
C MET A 1 18.32 6.09 -12.48
N ARG A 2 18.40 7.43 -12.37
CA ARG A 2 17.27 8.29 -11.95
C ARG A 2 15.97 8.09 -12.73
N LEU A 3 16.02 8.00 -14.06
CA LEU A 3 14.81 7.81 -14.89
C LEU A 3 14.04 6.52 -14.55
N LYS A 4 14.76 5.40 -14.33
CA LYS A 4 14.15 4.10 -13.96
C LYS A 4 13.45 4.17 -12.59
N HIS A 5 14.03 4.89 -11.63
CA HIS A 5 13.42 5.09 -10.32
C HIS A 5 12.18 6.00 -10.39
N ASN A 6 12.21 7.02 -11.25
CA ASN A 6 11.06 7.90 -11.46
C ASN A 6 9.89 7.13 -12.08
N ILE A 7 10.14 6.32 -13.12
CA ILE A 7 9.10 5.49 -13.75
C ILE A 7 8.50 4.52 -12.72
N LEU A 8 9.35 3.84 -11.95
CA LEU A 8 8.88 2.87 -10.96
C LEU A 8 8.08 3.52 -9.82
N SER A 9 8.46 4.74 -9.40
CA SER A 9 7.68 5.55 -8.45
C SER A 9 6.29 5.87 -9.00
N VAL A 10 6.21 6.33 -10.25
CA VAL A 10 4.93 6.61 -10.92
C VAL A 10 4.07 5.35 -11.03
N CYS A 11 4.66 4.22 -11.42
CA CYS A 11 3.95 2.94 -11.49
C CYS A 11 3.37 2.53 -10.12
N ILE A 12 4.12 2.70 -9.03
CA ILE A 12 3.64 2.37 -7.67
C ILE A 12 2.53 3.30 -7.23
N ILE A 13 2.63 4.61 -7.50
CA ILE A 13 1.58 5.58 -7.17
C ILE A 13 0.28 5.24 -7.91
N LEU A 14 0.37 4.97 -9.22
CA LEU A 14 -0.80 4.58 -10.02
C LEU A 14 -1.38 3.25 -9.55
N PHE A 15 -0.53 2.27 -9.23
CA PHE A 15 -0.95 0.98 -8.69
C PHE A 15 -1.67 1.12 -7.35
N LEU A 16 -1.11 1.89 -6.41
CA LEU A 16 -1.75 2.17 -5.13
C LEU A 16 -3.09 2.88 -5.32
N THR A 17 -3.15 3.88 -6.20
CA THR A 17 -4.39 4.60 -6.52
C THR A 17 -5.45 3.62 -7.04
N PHE A 18 -5.08 2.73 -7.96
CA PHE A 18 -5.96 1.68 -8.45
C PHE A 18 -6.44 0.75 -7.32
N CYS A 19 -5.54 0.30 -6.43
CA CYS A 19 -5.90 -0.54 -5.30
C CYS A 19 -6.90 0.14 -4.35
N PHE A 20 -6.71 1.44 -4.07
CA PHE A 20 -7.64 2.22 -3.26
C PHE A 20 -9.00 2.41 -3.94
N VAL A 21 -9.04 2.75 -5.23
CA VAL A 21 -10.30 2.86 -5.98
C VAL A 21 -11.05 1.53 -5.96
N TRP A 22 -10.35 0.44 -6.25
CA TRP A 22 -10.93 -0.91 -6.23
C TRP A 22 -11.46 -1.29 -4.85
N TYR A 23 -10.71 -0.97 -3.80
CA TYR A 23 -11.12 -1.18 -2.42
C TYR A 23 -12.39 -0.41 -2.08
N ILE A 24 -12.42 0.90 -2.35
CA ILE A 24 -13.58 1.76 -2.07
C ILE A 24 -14.82 1.28 -2.83
N LEU A 25 -14.68 0.95 -4.12
CA LEU A 25 -15.80 0.50 -4.93
C LEU A 25 -16.42 -0.82 -4.42
N ASN A 26 -15.60 -1.74 -3.91
CA ASN A 26 -16.08 -3.01 -3.34
C ASN A 26 -16.61 -2.87 -1.91
N SER A 27 -16.22 -1.82 -1.18
CA SER A 27 -16.74 -1.57 0.17
C SER A 27 -18.05 -0.78 0.18
N LEU A 28 -18.48 -0.23 -0.96
CA LEU A 28 -19.74 0.52 -1.03
C LEU A 28 -20.95 -0.41 -0.83
N PRO A 29 -21.91 -0.04 0.01
CA PRO A 29 -23.16 -0.78 0.16
C PRO A 29 -23.97 -0.74 -1.15
N THR A 30 -24.82 -1.75 -1.35
CA THR A 30 -25.62 -1.91 -2.57
C THR A 30 -26.52 -0.71 -2.88
N GLU A 31 -27.03 -0.03 -1.84
CA GLU A 31 -27.83 1.19 -1.98
C GLU A 31 -27.03 2.37 -2.55
N GLU A 32 -25.78 2.56 -2.09
CA GLU A 32 -24.86 3.57 -2.63
C GLU A 32 -24.53 3.29 -4.09
N ILE A 33 -24.25 2.02 -4.43
CA ILE A 33 -23.99 1.60 -5.82
C ILE A 33 -25.19 1.93 -6.72
N TYR A 34 -26.42 1.64 -6.25
CA TYR A 34 -27.64 1.98 -6.99
C TYR A 34 -27.81 3.50 -7.17
N ASN A 35 -27.54 4.29 -6.13
CA ASN A 35 -27.59 5.75 -6.21
C ASN A 35 -26.57 6.31 -7.21
N ILE A 36 -25.36 5.78 -7.23
CA ILE A 36 -24.32 6.15 -8.20
C ILE A 36 -24.78 5.82 -9.63
N GLN A 37 -25.33 4.63 -9.87
CA GLN A 37 -25.86 4.24 -11.18
C GLN A 37 -27.00 5.16 -11.62
N LYS A 38 -27.90 5.51 -10.70
CA LYS A 38 -29.00 6.43 -10.97
C LYS A 38 -28.49 7.83 -11.33
N LEU A 39 -27.51 8.35 -10.60
CA LEU A 39 -26.88 9.65 -10.86
C LEU A 39 -26.19 9.70 -12.24
N LEU A 40 -25.46 8.63 -12.59
CA LEU A 40 -24.81 8.50 -13.89
C LEU A 40 -25.83 8.47 -15.05
N ASN A 41 -27.00 7.84 -14.83
CA ASN A 41 -28.05 7.77 -15.83
C ASN A 41 -28.88 9.06 -15.96
N SER A 42 -29.04 9.84 -14.88
CA SER A 42 -29.87 11.05 -14.91
C SER A 42 -29.11 12.31 -15.32
N ASP A 43 -27.85 12.47 -14.88
CA ASP A 43 -27.03 13.65 -15.18
C ASP A 43 -25.55 13.28 -15.30
N GLY A 44 -25.27 12.41 -16.28
CA GLY A 44 -23.96 11.80 -16.49
C GLY A 44 -22.81 12.82 -16.58
N ILE A 45 -23.03 13.96 -17.24
CA ILE A 45 -21.97 14.99 -17.40
C ILE A 45 -21.50 15.51 -16.04
N ARG A 46 -22.43 15.86 -15.14
CA ARG A 46 -22.09 16.34 -13.79
C ARG A 46 -21.52 15.22 -12.93
N ALA A 47 -22.07 14.02 -13.05
CA ALA A 47 -21.57 12.85 -12.34
C ALA A 47 -20.11 12.54 -12.71
N TYR A 48 -19.77 12.47 -14.00
CA TYR A 48 -18.41 12.24 -14.47
C TYR A 48 -17.43 13.33 -14.01
N ALA A 49 -17.85 14.61 -14.04
CA ALA A 49 -17.01 15.70 -13.54
C ALA A 49 -16.72 15.57 -12.04
N PHE A 50 -17.73 15.22 -11.24
CA PHE A 50 -17.58 15.00 -9.80
C PHE A 50 -16.64 13.82 -9.49
N PHE A 51 -16.86 12.66 -10.11
CA PHE A 51 -15.99 11.48 -9.91
C PHE A 51 -14.57 11.72 -10.40
N SER A 52 -14.38 12.49 -11.47
CA SER A 52 -13.04 12.88 -11.96
C SER A 52 -12.32 13.76 -10.94
N LEU A 53 -13.02 14.70 -10.31
CA LEU A 53 -12.46 15.54 -9.25
C LEU A 53 -12.10 14.71 -8.01
N LEU A 54 -12.95 13.76 -7.64
CA LEU A 54 -12.69 12.85 -6.52
C LEU A 54 -11.49 11.94 -6.79
N LEU A 55 -11.36 11.41 -8.02
CA LEU A 55 -10.20 10.63 -8.44
C LEU A 55 -8.91 11.45 -8.41
N LEU A 56 -8.96 12.73 -8.82
CA LEU A 56 -7.81 13.63 -8.74
C LEU A 56 -7.40 13.87 -7.28
N LEU A 57 -8.36 14.11 -6.40
CA LEU A 57 -8.10 14.34 -4.98
C LEU A 57 -7.52 13.09 -4.31
N LEU A 58 -8.05 11.91 -4.65
CA LEU A 58 -7.48 10.62 -4.23
C LEU A 58 -6.04 10.46 -4.73
N LEU A 59 -5.75 10.77 -5.99
CA LEU A 59 -4.40 10.68 -6.54
C LEU A 59 -3.43 11.59 -5.76
N VAL A 60 -3.83 12.82 -5.44
CA VAL A 60 -3.03 13.75 -4.62
C VAL A 60 -2.78 13.16 -3.22
N ALA A 61 -3.80 12.58 -2.59
CA ALA A 61 -3.67 11.94 -1.29
C ALA A 61 -2.71 10.73 -1.34
N VAL A 62 -2.81 9.89 -2.37
CA VAL A 62 -1.91 8.73 -2.57
C VAL A 62 -0.47 9.20 -2.82
N ILE A 63 -0.26 10.27 -3.60
CA ILE A 63 1.07 10.87 -3.81
C ILE A 63 1.65 11.35 -2.47
N PHE A 64 0.85 12.03 -1.65
CA PHE A 64 1.29 12.49 -0.33
C PHE A 64 1.66 11.31 0.57
N LEU A 65 0.79 10.30 0.69
CA LEU A 65 1.02 9.11 1.50
C LEU A 65 2.26 8.33 1.02
N TYR A 66 2.42 8.17 -0.28
CA TYR A 66 3.58 7.57 -0.91
C TYR A 66 4.88 8.29 -0.50
N ASN A 67 4.92 9.61 -0.66
CA ASN A 67 6.11 10.40 -0.33
C ASN A 67 6.42 10.36 1.17
N PHE A 68 5.38 10.48 2.00
CA PHE A 68 5.51 10.41 3.45
C PHE A 68 6.09 9.07 3.90
N LEU A 69 5.50 7.95 3.49
CA LEU A 69 5.97 6.61 3.84
C LEU A 69 7.37 6.34 3.28
N PHE A 70 7.65 6.76 2.05
CA PHE A 70 8.96 6.58 1.44
C PHE A 70 10.07 7.29 2.23
N ILE A 71 9.83 8.54 2.63
CA ILE A 71 10.76 9.33 3.44
C ILE A 71 10.91 8.70 4.83
N LEU A 72 9.80 8.33 5.47
CA LEU A 72 9.78 7.74 6.80
C LEU A 72 10.59 6.44 6.85
N ILE A 73 10.34 5.51 5.93
CA ILE A 73 11.08 4.24 5.88
C ILE A 73 12.56 4.50 5.64
N ARG A 74 12.90 5.40 4.70
CA ARG A 74 14.30 5.75 4.42
C ARG A 74 15.00 6.33 5.66
N LEU A 75 14.31 7.18 6.42
CA LEU A 75 14.83 7.77 7.64
C LEU A 75 15.08 6.68 8.69
N VAL A 76 14.13 5.77 8.90
CA VAL A 76 14.29 4.64 9.83
C VAL A 76 15.45 3.74 9.42
N SER A 77 15.55 3.35 8.14
CA SER A 77 16.65 2.52 7.63
C SER A 77 18.02 3.13 7.90
N LYS A 78 18.17 4.45 7.67
CA LYS A 78 19.45 5.14 7.80
C LYS A 78 19.79 5.51 9.24
N SER A 79 18.83 6.11 9.96
CA SER A 79 19.06 6.66 11.30
C SER A 79 19.03 5.60 12.39
N VAL A 80 18.15 4.60 12.28
CA VAL A 80 17.96 3.60 13.34
C VAL A 80 18.78 2.35 13.06
N PHE A 81 18.84 1.91 11.80
CA PHE A 81 19.49 0.64 11.44
C PHE A 81 20.86 0.80 10.75
N ASN A 82 21.30 2.04 10.51
CA ASN A 82 22.58 2.37 9.84
C ASN A 82 22.80 1.64 8.51
N ILE A 83 21.70 1.36 7.79
CA ILE A 83 21.76 0.80 6.45
C ILE A 83 22.04 1.97 5.52
N ASN A 84 23.28 2.10 5.04
CA ASN A 84 23.73 3.27 4.26
C ASN A 84 23.71 3.07 2.74
N ASN A 85 23.28 1.90 2.25
CA ASN A 85 23.30 1.59 0.83
C ASN A 85 22.04 2.13 0.13
N ASP A 86 22.07 3.43 -0.24
CA ASP A 86 20.93 4.22 -0.73
C ASP A 86 20.09 3.52 -1.82
N ASN A 87 20.74 2.83 -2.76
CA ASN A 87 20.04 2.14 -3.86
C ASN A 87 19.27 0.89 -3.41
N ASN A 88 19.79 0.15 -2.42
CA ASN A 88 19.12 -1.04 -1.90
C ASN A 88 17.91 -0.66 -1.06
N ILE A 89 18.02 0.43 -0.29
CA ILE A 89 16.94 0.95 0.56
C ILE A 89 15.78 1.45 -0.29
N ALA A 90 16.06 2.16 -1.39
CA ALA A 90 15.01 2.61 -2.31
C ALA A 90 14.18 1.43 -2.85
N ILE A 91 14.83 0.32 -3.20
CA ILE A 91 14.14 -0.88 -3.70
C ILE A 91 13.31 -1.55 -2.60
N VAL A 92 13.82 -1.61 -1.36
CA VAL A 92 13.03 -2.11 -0.22
C VAL A 92 11.77 -1.26 -0.01
N ASN A 93 11.88 0.07 -0.07
CA ASN A 93 10.73 0.97 0.05
C ASN A 93 9.69 0.72 -1.04
N TYR A 94 10.14 0.50 -2.29
CA TYR A 94 9.24 0.17 -3.39
C TYR A 94 8.52 -1.16 -3.19
N ILE A 95 9.22 -2.20 -2.74
CA ILE A 95 8.62 -3.51 -2.44
C ILE A 95 7.61 -3.36 -1.29
N PHE A 96 7.95 -2.61 -0.24
CA PHE A 96 7.05 -2.33 0.88
C PHE A 96 5.75 -1.66 0.43
N LEU A 97 5.85 -0.60 -0.38
CA LEU A 97 4.70 0.15 -0.87
C LEU A 97 3.84 -0.69 -1.85
N ALA A 98 4.46 -1.48 -2.71
CA ALA A 98 3.73 -2.44 -3.55
C ALA A 98 3.01 -3.48 -2.69
N THR A 99 3.63 -3.95 -1.61
CA THR A 99 3.03 -4.91 -0.68
C THR A 99 1.77 -4.35 -0.02
N LEU A 100 1.75 -3.06 0.33
CA LEU A 100 0.54 -2.38 0.82
C LEU A 100 -0.61 -2.37 -0.21
N GLY A 101 -0.30 -2.11 -1.48
CA GLY A 101 -1.31 -2.18 -2.54
C GLY A 101 -1.86 -3.60 -2.71
N PHE A 102 -0.97 -4.61 -2.71
CA PHE A 102 -1.38 -6.01 -2.79
C PHE A 102 -2.17 -6.47 -1.57
N SER A 103 -1.86 -6.02 -0.36
CA SER A 103 -2.64 -6.39 0.83
C SER A 103 -4.07 -5.88 0.74
N LEU A 104 -4.28 -4.65 0.26
CA LEU A 104 -5.62 -4.12 -0.02
C LEU A 104 -6.37 -4.98 -1.06
N LEU A 105 -5.72 -5.34 -2.17
CA LEU A 105 -6.34 -6.19 -3.18
C LEU A 105 -6.71 -7.57 -2.65
N ILE A 106 -5.80 -8.25 -1.95
CA ILE A 106 -6.06 -9.58 -1.38
C ILE A 106 -7.21 -9.53 -0.39
N ASN A 107 -7.29 -8.48 0.43
CA ASN A 107 -8.41 -8.29 1.35
C ASN A 107 -9.76 -8.19 0.62
N THR A 108 -9.80 -7.49 -0.51
CA THR A 108 -11.03 -7.38 -1.33
C THR A 108 -11.39 -8.69 -2.04
N LEU A 109 -10.40 -9.40 -2.59
CA LEU A 109 -10.62 -10.58 -3.41
C LEU A 109 -11.00 -11.81 -2.59
N LEU A 110 -10.37 -12.00 -1.43
CA LEU A 110 -10.62 -13.18 -0.61
C LEU A 110 -11.86 -13.02 0.28
N GLY A 111 -12.46 -11.82 0.34
CA GLY A 111 -13.69 -11.56 1.11
C GLY A 111 -13.56 -12.00 2.57
N ILE A 112 -12.37 -11.86 3.17
CA ILE A 112 -12.09 -12.42 4.49
C ILE A 112 -12.65 -11.47 5.56
N TRP A 113 -13.95 -11.63 5.79
CA TRP A 113 -14.77 -11.05 6.84
C TRP A 113 -14.58 -11.77 8.17
N SER A 114 -13.33 -11.92 8.63
CA SER A 114 -13.13 -12.24 10.05
C SER A 114 -12.16 -11.25 10.63
N ASN A 115 -12.69 -10.36 11.48
CA ASN A 115 -11.98 -9.44 12.37
C ASN A 115 -11.15 -10.22 13.41
N THR A 116 -10.35 -11.16 12.96
CA THR A 116 -9.43 -11.91 13.80
C THR A 116 -8.05 -11.35 13.56
N LEU A 117 -7.39 -10.97 14.65
CA LEU A 117 -6.04 -10.43 14.66
C LEU A 117 -5.04 -11.35 13.91
N MET A 118 -5.33 -12.66 13.86
CA MET A 118 -4.60 -13.63 13.04
C MET A 118 -4.57 -13.28 11.55
N TYR A 119 -5.65 -12.77 10.98
CA TYR A 119 -5.71 -12.48 9.55
C TYR A 119 -4.82 -11.28 9.17
N PHE A 120 -4.75 -10.25 10.02
CA PHE A 120 -3.85 -9.12 9.79
C PHE A 120 -2.38 -9.56 9.82
N ILE A 121 -2.05 -10.45 10.76
CA ILE A 121 -0.69 -11.02 10.89
C ILE A 121 -0.38 -11.89 9.67
N PHE A 122 -1.23 -12.85 9.32
CA PHE A 122 -0.97 -13.84 8.28
C PHE A 122 -1.53 -13.47 6.90
N ASN A 123 -1.70 -12.17 6.62
CA ASN A 123 -2.13 -11.73 5.31
C ASN A 123 -1.13 -12.22 4.25
N PRO A 124 -1.56 -12.99 3.23
CA PRO A 124 -0.63 -13.59 2.26
C PRO A 124 0.24 -12.56 1.53
N ALA A 125 -0.29 -11.35 1.26
CA ALA A 125 0.50 -10.29 0.64
C ALA A 125 1.60 -9.79 1.57
N THR A 126 1.30 -9.57 2.86
CA THR A 126 2.30 -9.04 3.80
C THR A 126 3.42 -10.04 4.03
N VAL A 127 3.07 -11.32 4.21
CA VAL A 127 4.06 -12.41 4.35
C VAL A 127 4.92 -12.51 3.09
N PHE A 128 4.31 -12.56 1.90
CA PHE A 128 5.05 -12.66 0.64
C PHE A 128 5.93 -11.43 0.38
N GLY A 129 5.42 -10.22 0.66
CA GLY A 129 6.17 -8.98 0.51
C GLY A 129 7.41 -8.93 1.40
N VAL A 130 7.30 -9.38 2.65
CA VAL A 130 8.44 -9.47 3.58
C VAL A 130 9.44 -10.54 3.16
N LEU A 131 8.97 -11.69 2.64
CA LEU A 131 9.86 -12.69 2.03
C LEU A 131 10.63 -12.09 0.84
N CYS A 132 9.98 -11.34 -0.04
CA CYS A 132 10.64 -10.64 -1.14
C CYS A 132 11.71 -9.65 -0.65
N ILE A 133 11.41 -8.85 0.37
CA ILE A 133 12.37 -7.91 0.99
C ILE A 133 13.58 -8.67 1.56
N THR A 134 13.32 -9.77 2.27
CA THR A 134 14.34 -10.59 2.91
C THR A 134 15.28 -11.22 1.88
N VAL A 135 14.72 -11.84 0.83
CA VAL A 135 15.48 -12.45 -0.26
C VAL A 135 16.29 -11.40 -1.03
N TYR A 136 15.71 -10.22 -1.27
CA TYR A 136 16.39 -9.12 -1.93
C TYR A 136 17.61 -8.64 -1.13
N LEU A 137 17.43 -8.39 0.17
CA LEU A 137 18.50 -7.96 1.08
C LEU A 137 19.59 -9.02 1.21
N TRP A 138 19.21 -10.30 1.36
CA TRP A 138 20.16 -11.42 1.43
C TRP A 138 21.06 -11.46 0.20
N ARG A 139 20.46 -11.37 -1.00
CA ARG A 139 21.20 -11.43 -2.27
C ARG A 139 22.11 -10.22 -2.48
N LYS A 140 21.81 -9.08 -1.86
CA LYS A 140 22.58 -7.83 -2.03
C LYS A 140 23.65 -7.61 -0.98
N LEU A 141 23.50 -8.18 0.22
CA LEU A 141 24.37 -7.90 1.36
C LEU A 141 25.31 -9.06 1.73
N ASN A 142 25.35 -10.14 0.93
CA ASN A 142 26.17 -11.33 1.21
C ASN A 142 25.99 -11.88 2.64
N GLY A 143 24.77 -11.80 3.17
CA GLY A 143 24.41 -12.20 4.53
C GLY A 143 23.61 -11.13 5.27
N LEU A 144 22.76 -11.57 6.20
CA LEU A 144 21.91 -10.68 7.01
C LEU A 144 22.44 -10.59 8.44
N ASN A 145 22.98 -9.42 8.82
CA ASN A 145 23.26 -9.10 10.22
C ASN A 145 21.97 -8.92 11.05
N ILE A 146 22.10 -8.98 12.38
CA ILE A 146 21.01 -8.80 13.35
C ILE A 146 20.21 -7.50 13.09
N ASN A 147 20.88 -6.38 12.79
CA ASN A 147 20.19 -5.12 12.48
C ASN A 147 19.26 -5.22 11.28
N HIS A 148 19.61 -6.01 10.26
CA HIS A 148 18.74 -6.23 9.10
C HIS A 148 17.53 -7.09 9.46
N ILE A 149 17.72 -8.09 10.34
CA ILE A 149 16.62 -8.93 10.84
C ILE A 149 15.62 -8.07 11.64
N ILE A 150 16.12 -7.24 12.56
CA ILE A 150 15.27 -6.34 13.35
C ILE A 150 14.54 -5.34 12.43
N TYR A 151 15.22 -4.81 11.42
CA TYR A 151 14.61 -3.93 10.42
C TYR A 151 13.48 -4.62 9.63
N ILE A 152 13.69 -5.86 9.19
CA ILE A 152 12.67 -6.65 8.48
C ILE A 152 11.46 -6.91 9.40
N ILE A 153 11.68 -7.25 10.68
CA ILE A 153 10.61 -7.42 11.67
C ILE A 153 9.82 -6.12 11.86
N LEU A 154 10.50 -4.98 11.92
CA LEU A 154 9.86 -3.67 12.04
C LEU A 154 9.01 -3.34 10.81
N LEU A 155 9.52 -3.60 9.60
CA LEU A 155 8.75 -3.44 8.35
C LEU A 155 7.51 -4.33 8.35
N TYR A 156 7.64 -5.59 8.78
CA TYR A 156 6.49 -6.49 8.89
C TYR A 156 5.45 -5.97 9.88
N ALA A 157 5.87 -5.56 11.08
CA ALA A 157 4.97 -5.00 12.08
C ALA A 157 4.24 -3.75 11.56
N TRP A 158 4.92 -2.88 10.82
CA TRP A 158 4.28 -1.74 10.16
C TRP A 158 3.28 -2.13 9.09
N LEU A 159 3.58 -3.12 8.23
CA LEU A 159 2.62 -3.62 7.25
C LEU A 159 1.35 -4.14 7.94
N VAL A 160 1.51 -4.93 9.01
CA VAL A 160 0.37 -5.47 9.78
C VAL A 160 -0.46 -4.33 10.38
N LEU A 161 0.18 -3.34 11.02
CA LEU A 161 -0.51 -2.20 11.63
C LEU A 161 -1.26 -1.34 10.61
N ILE A 162 -0.62 -1.01 9.47
CA ILE A 162 -1.28 -0.21 8.42
C ILE A 162 -2.45 -1.01 7.83
N ASN A 163 -2.28 -2.32 7.61
CA ASN A 163 -3.35 -3.16 7.09
C ASN A 163 -4.53 -3.25 8.06
N ALA A 164 -4.28 -3.39 9.36
CA ALA A 164 -5.31 -3.35 10.40
C ALA A 164 -6.02 -2.00 10.43
N PHE A 165 -5.29 -0.88 10.40
CA PHE A 165 -5.88 0.46 10.39
C PHE A 165 -6.77 0.70 9.16
N LEU A 166 -6.31 0.29 7.97
CA LEU A 166 -7.07 0.45 6.74
C LEU A 166 -8.35 -0.39 6.71
N GLN A 167 -8.36 -1.54 7.40
CA GLN A 167 -9.54 -2.39 7.48
C GLN A 167 -10.50 -1.93 8.60
N GLU A 168 -10.03 -1.78 9.85
CA GLU A 168 -10.90 -1.40 10.98
C GLU A 168 -11.44 0.04 10.89
N GLY A 169 -10.67 0.96 10.32
CA GLY A 169 -11.08 2.36 10.14
C GLY A 169 -12.27 2.55 9.19
N PHE A 170 -12.62 1.54 8.39
CA PHE A 170 -13.75 1.58 7.45
C PHE A 170 -14.96 0.73 7.91
N PHE A 171 -14.79 -0.28 8.76
CA PHE A 171 -15.89 -1.16 9.20
C PHE A 171 -16.69 -0.63 10.41
N ASN A 172 -16.20 0.41 11.10
CA ASN A 172 -16.89 1.03 12.24
C ASN A 172 -17.36 2.48 11.95
N GLY A 173 -17.34 2.92 10.69
CA GLY A 173 -17.82 4.22 10.23
C GLY A 173 -19.23 4.13 9.65
#